data_AF-A0A3P2A2F7-F1
#
_entry.id   AF-A0A3P2A2F7-F1
#
_cell.length_a   1.000
_cell.length_b   1.000
_cell.length_c   1.000
_cell.angle_alpha   90.00
_cell.angle_beta   90.00
_cell.angle_gamma   90.00
#
_symmetry.space_group_name_H-M   'P 1'
#
loop_
_entity.id
_entity.type
_entity.pdbx_description
1 polymer ?
#
loop_
_entity_poly.entity_id
_entity_poly.type
_entity_poly.pdbx_seq_one_letter_code
_entity_poly.pdbx_strand_id
1 'polypeptide(L)'
;MQYYLKHYFDPDFDYRSLKPGNVDGAADVYSLGYVQNVIEGQVLAEIMVIEAPSPGHDPRFLFDHPVLPVGANTRIDPKHPNYLLASVNGYVFYHEGKITVKNLLNVRQDVSFQTGNIFFVGDMAVHGSVRAGFSVQGNNVRIMGMLEGGIARASGNLMVDGGARGGAGQHSKLDAGGNLLAQFLEKVEARSRGTMVVEKSCLYSTVYAGGNMIVRDKTYGGVINAYGCVYVGTQLGNKASVPTRVYLGYDPMSLRQLEKIDQIITRQSQAITHLAAIAGHLPPDANQNAQKLQEMRTQRALLIKRRDQLWNRLYLDENYMRECRLLCPGLVYPGVEIAIGRAFHTVDACYEQVAFRLGDDEVVMEPIGGQCCSGLMK
;
A
#
# COMPACT_ATOMS: atom_id res chain seq x y z
N MET A 1 26.36 47.43 -2.78
CA MET A 1 25.62 46.33 -2.15
C MET A 1 25.67 45.16 -3.09
N GLN A 2 26.04 43.99 -2.61
CA GLN A 2 25.97 42.76 -3.40
C GLN A 2 24.85 41.87 -2.88
N TYR A 3 24.34 41.01 -3.74
CA TYR A 3 23.27 40.09 -3.43
C TYR A 3 23.78 38.66 -3.55
N TYR A 4 23.43 37.83 -2.58
CA TYR A 4 23.73 36.40 -2.62
C TYR A 4 22.43 35.61 -2.67
N LEU A 5 22.33 34.68 -3.62
CA LEU A 5 21.23 33.72 -3.68
C LEU A 5 21.58 32.51 -2.82
N LYS A 6 20.93 32.42 -1.65
CA LYS A 6 21.06 31.29 -0.74
C LYS A 6 20.04 30.22 -1.11
N HIS A 7 20.51 29.00 -1.34
CA HIS A 7 19.67 27.83 -1.61
C HIS A 7 19.33 27.08 -0.32
N TYR A 8 18.14 26.50 -0.29
CA TYR A 8 17.70 25.53 0.72
C TYR A 8 17.64 24.10 0.16
N PHE A 9 18.34 23.87 -0.95
CA PHE A 9 18.59 22.59 -1.60
C PHE A 9 20.01 22.59 -2.16
N ASP A 10 20.55 21.42 -2.48
CA ASP A 10 21.86 21.28 -3.12
C ASP A 10 21.76 21.64 -4.62
N PRO A 11 22.33 22.76 -5.07
CA PRO A 11 22.25 23.19 -6.46
C PRO A 11 23.07 22.32 -7.42
N ASP A 12 24.02 21.52 -6.90
CA ASP A 12 24.92 20.65 -7.66
C ASP A 12 24.50 19.17 -7.59
N PHE A 13 23.32 18.88 -7.05
CA PHE A 13 22.81 17.52 -6.90
C PHE A 13 22.75 16.76 -8.23
N ASP A 14 23.46 15.64 -8.31
CA ASP A 14 23.43 14.72 -9.44
C ASP A 14 22.94 13.34 -9.00
N TYR A 15 21.74 12.98 -9.45
CA TYR A 15 21.13 11.68 -9.18
C TYR A 15 21.89 10.48 -9.81
N ARG A 16 22.88 10.73 -10.68
CA ARG A 16 23.75 9.70 -11.27
C ARG A 16 24.99 9.40 -10.43
N SER A 17 25.34 10.29 -9.51
CA SER A 17 26.52 10.17 -8.65
C SER A 17 26.11 10.17 -7.16
N LEU A 18 25.21 9.26 -6.81
CA LEU A 18 24.72 9.14 -5.44
C LEU A 18 25.79 8.57 -4.51
N LYS A 19 25.85 9.12 -3.29
CA LYS A 19 26.71 8.62 -2.22
C LYS A 19 25.83 7.98 -1.15
N PRO A 20 26.22 6.84 -0.57
CA PRO A 20 25.50 6.27 0.56
C PRO A 20 25.35 7.27 1.69
N GLY A 21 24.17 7.35 2.29
CA GLY A 21 23.99 8.11 3.52
C GLY A 21 24.83 7.51 4.66
N ASN A 22 25.29 8.35 5.59
CA ASN A 22 25.89 7.88 6.84
C ASN A 22 24.80 7.80 7.91
N VAL A 23 24.53 6.60 8.43
CA VAL A 23 23.70 6.40 9.62
C VAL A 23 24.58 5.71 10.66
N ASP A 24 24.83 6.37 11.79
CA ASP A 24 25.60 5.84 12.93
C ASP A 24 26.99 5.25 12.57
N GLY A 25 27.68 5.85 11.60
CA GLY A 25 29.01 5.41 11.16
C GLY A 25 29.02 4.21 10.21
N ALA A 26 27.85 3.66 9.85
CA ALA A 26 27.68 2.68 8.79
C ALA A 26 27.03 3.30 7.55
N ALA A 27 27.49 2.90 6.36
CA ALA A 27 26.92 3.37 5.10
C ALA A 27 25.53 2.73 4.88
N ASP A 28 24.48 3.55 4.81
CA ASP A 28 23.15 3.12 4.38
C ASP A 28 23.11 3.07 2.85
N VAL A 29 23.41 1.88 2.30
CA VAL A 29 23.41 1.62 0.85
C VAL A 29 21.98 1.58 0.28
N TYR A 30 20.96 1.52 1.14
CA TYR A 30 19.56 1.54 0.72
C TYR A 30 18.99 2.95 0.64
N SER A 31 19.56 3.95 1.30
CA SER A 31 19.08 5.34 1.24
C SER A 31 20.13 6.23 0.59
N LEU A 32 20.07 6.32 -0.74
CA LEU A 32 21.05 7.07 -1.53
C LEU A 32 20.67 8.54 -1.80
N GLY A 33 19.47 8.96 -1.38
CA GLY A 33 18.99 10.32 -1.61
C GLY A 33 18.72 10.63 -3.09
N TYR A 34 18.04 9.72 -3.81
CA TYR A 34 17.78 9.83 -5.27
C TYR A 34 17.10 11.14 -5.72
N VAL A 35 16.46 11.86 -4.80
CA VAL A 35 15.65 13.03 -5.13
C VAL A 35 15.63 14.06 -4.00
N GLN A 36 15.68 15.35 -4.35
CA GLN A 36 15.54 16.48 -3.42
C GLN A 36 14.08 16.90 -3.30
N ASN A 37 13.33 16.25 -2.41
CA ASN A 37 11.91 16.51 -2.21
C ASN A 37 11.64 17.92 -1.67
N VAL A 38 10.61 18.57 -2.22
CA VAL A 38 10.09 19.85 -1.76
C VAL A 38 8.56 19.81 -1.72
N ILE A 39 7.96 20.46 -0.73
CA ILE A 39 6.50 20.59 -0.59
C ILE A 39 6.03 21.96 -1.04
N GLU A 40 4.77 22.05 -1.46
CA GLU A 40 4.15 23.33 -1.81
C GLU A 40 4.27 24.35 -0.68
N GLY A 41 4.73 25.56 -1.02
CA GLY A 41 4.98 26.64 -0.07
C GLY A 41 6.35 26.60 0.60
N GLN A 42 7.16 25.55 0.40
CA GLN A 42 8.52 25.51 0.92
C GLN A 42 9.42 26.57 0.27
N VAL A 43 10.23 27.25 1.07
CA VAL A 43 11.27 28.18 0.59
C VAL A 43 12.39 27.37 -0.08
N LEU A 44 12.66 27.67 -1.34
CA LEU A 44 13.70 27.02 -2.16
C LEU A 44 14.98 27.84 -2.17
N ALA A 45 14.85 29.16 -2.26
CA ALA A 45 15.97 30.08 -2.24
C ALA A 45 15.55 31.45 -1.70
N GLU A 46 16.52 32.17 -1.15
CA GLU A 46 16.39 33.52 -0.62
C GLU A 46 17.49 34.41 -1.22
N ILE A 47 17.13 35.64 -1.60
CA ILE A 47 18.12 36.69 -1.84
C ILE A 47 18.47 37.38 -0.54
N MET A 48 19.74 37.32 -0.18
CA MET A 48 20.32 38.04 0.96
C MET A 48 21.16 39.23 0.49
N VAL A 49 21.05 40.35 1.19
CA VAL A 49 21.97 41.49 1.00
C VAL A 49 23.24 41.22 1.78
N ILE A 50 24.39 41.33 1.13
CA ILE A 50 25.71 41.15 1.76
C ILE A 50 26.58 42.39 1.57
N GLU A 51 27.39 42.70 2.59
CA GLU A 51 28.35 43.80 2.55
C GLU A 51 29.57 43.46 1.69
N ALA A 52 30.08 42.23 1.82
CA ALA A 52 31.18 41.68 1.03
C ALA A 52 31.08 40.15 0.91
N PRO A 53 31.61 39.53 -0.16
CA PRO A 53 31.71 38.08 -0.27
C PRO A 53 32.56 37.49 0.85
N SER A 54 32.15 36.34 1.36
CA SER A 54 32.90 35.58 2.37
C SER A 54 33.24 34.20 1.81
N PRO A 55 34.21 33.47 2.39
CA PRO A 55 34.63 32.15 1.88
C PRO A 55 33.50 31.10 1.78
N GLY A 56 32.37 31.31 2.46
CA GLY A 56 31.20 30.43 2.38
C GLY A 56 30.19 30.79 1.28
N HIS A 57 30.40 31.90 0.57
CA HIS A 57 29.54 32.32 -0.54
C HIS A 57 30.11 31.78 -1.87
N ASP A 58 29.34 30.95 -2.55
CA ASP A 58 29.71 30.49 -3.89
C ASP A 58 29.66 31.67 -4.89
N PRO A 59 30.76 31.99 -5.60
CA PRO A 59 30.80 33.07 -6.56
C PRO A 59 29.75 32.97 -7.69
N ARG A 60 29.26 31.76 -8.01
CA ARG A 60 28.23 31.53 -9.04
C ARG A 60 26.88 32.17 -8.69
N PHE A 61 26.65 32.47 -7.42
CA PHE A 61 25.38 32.95 -6.88
C PHE A 61 25.47 34.37 -6.31
N LEU A 62 26.51 35.11 -6.68
CA LEU A 62 26.68 36.53 -6.40
C LEU A 62 26.12 37.37 -7.55
N PHE A 63 25.32 38.37 -7.22
CA PHE A 63 24.65 39.25 -8.19
C PHE A 63 24.79 40.72 -7.80
N ASP A 64 24.87 41.59 -8.81
CA ASP A 64 24.85 43.05 -8.62
C ASP A 64 23.42 43.59 -8.39
N HIS A 65 22.41 42.80 -8.73
CA HIS A 65 20.99 43.11 -8.58
C HIS A 65 20.23 41.93 -7.97
N PRO A 66 19.15 42.16 -7.20
CA PRO A 66 18.38 41.09 -6.57
C PRO A 66 17.51 40.37 -7.63
N VAL A 67 18.06 39.32 -8.24
CA VAL A 67 17.37 38.52 -9.27
C VAL A 67 17.08 37.12 -8.76
N LEU A 68 15.79 36.78 -8.62
CA LEU A 68 15.37 35.42 -8.31
C LEU A 68 15.28 34.60 -9.61
N PRO A 69 15.96 33.45 -9.71
CA PRO A 69 15.92 32.60 -10.90
C PRO A 69 14.62 31.77 -10.93
N VAL A 70 13.48 32.43 -11.17
CA VAL A 70 12.15 31.81 -11.18
C VAL A 70 11.99 30.87 -12.37
N GLY A 71 11.82 29.57 -12.10
CA GLY A 71 11.51 28.53 -13.08
C GLY A 71 10.11 27.98 -12.94
N ALA A 72 9.82 26.89 -13.65
CA ALA A 72 8.49 26.29 -13.63
C ALA A 72 8.13 25.73 -12.24
N ASN A 73 6.86 25.85 -11.87
CA ASN A 73 6.31 25.44 -10.57
C ASN A 73 7.00 26.08 -9.35
N THR A 74 7.50 27.30 -9.52
CA THR A 74 7.98 28.15 -8.43
C THR A 74 7.23 29.48 -8.45
N ARG A 75 7.23 30.21 -7.34
CA ARG A 75 6.67 31.56 -7.26
C ARG A 75 7.44 32.40 -6.25
N ILE A 76 7.45 33.71 -6.46
CA ILE A 76 7.95 34.64 -5.45
C ILE A 76 6.92 34.73 -4.31
N ASP A 77 7.37 34.80 -3.06
CA ASP A 77 6.48 35.00 -1.92
C ASP A 77 5.84 36.41 -1.99
N PRO A 78 4.49 36.53 -1.99
CA PRO A 78 3.82 37.82 -2.02
C PRO A 78 4.14 38.73 -0.83
N LYS A 79 4.48 38.15 0.33
CA LYS A 79 4.82 38.88 1.57
C LYS A 79 6.31 39.17 1.67
N HIS A 80 7.15 38.33 1.06
CA HIS A 80 8.60 38.40 1.11
C HIS A 80 9.19 38.31 -0.31
N PRO A 81 9.29 39.44 -1.05
CA PRO A 81 9.72 39.43 -2.46
C PRO A 81 11.12 38.86 -2.72
N ASN A 82 11.92 38.65 -1.68
CA ASN A 82 13.24 38.02 -1.72
C ASN A 82 13.19 36.49 -1.61
N TYR A 83 12.03 35.87 -1.39
CA TYR A 83 11.86 34.42 -1.27
C TYR A 83 11.28 33.80 -2.53
N LEU A 84 11.89 32.69 -2.96
CA LEU A 84 11.35 31.81 -3.97
C LEU A 84 10.76 30.58 -3.30
N LEU A 85 9.46 30.34 -3.53
CA LEU A 85 8.71 29.22 -2.98
C LEU A 85 8.42 28.17 -4.04
N ALA A 86 8.30 26.90 -3.61
CA ALA A 86 7.69 25.86 -4.43
C ALA A 86 6.19 26.09 -4.57
N SER A 87 5.67 25.95 -5.78
CA SER A 87 4.22 26.04 -6.08
C SER A 87 3.51 24.69 -6.12
N VAL A 88 4.26 23.59 -6.05
CA VAL A 88 3.72 22.22 -6.04
C VAL A 88 4.63 21.32 -5.22
N ASN A 89 4.12 20.17 -4.78
CA ASN A 89 4.96 19.07 -4.28
C ASN A 89 5.77 18.47 -5.42
N GLY A 90 7.06 18.23 -5.20
CA GLY A 90 7.91 17.65 -6.22
C GLY A 90 9.38 17.56 -5.83
N TYR A 91 10.25 17.66 -6.82
CA TYR A 91 11.69 17.81 -6.61
C TYR A 91 12.23 19.06 -7.25
N VAL A 92 13.19 19.69 -6.56
CA VAL A 92 13.83 20.93 -6.99
C VAL A 92 15.16 20.64 -7.68
N PHE A 93 15.45 21.40 -8.74
CA PHE A 93 16.71 21.35 -9.47
C PHE A 93 16.87 22.62 -10.32
N TYR A 94 18.08 22.84 -10.84
CA TYR A 94 18.33 23.87 -11.84
C TYR A 94 18.00 23.38 -13.26
N HIS A 95 17.22 24.16 -14.00
CA HIS A 95 16.94 23.96 -15.41
C HIS A 95 17.16 25.26 -16.17
N GLU A 96 18.10 25.29 -17.12
CA GLU A 96 18.41 26.48 -17.93
C GLU A 96 18.65 27.74 -17.08
N GLY A 97 19.40 27.59 -15.99
CA GLY A 97 19.72 28.69 -15.06
C GLY A 97 18.58 29.10 -14.12
N LYS A 98 17.43 28.43 -14.17
CA LYS A 98 16.25 28.70 -13.33
C LYS A 98 16.01 27.58 -12.32
N ILE A 99 15.62 27.94 -11.10
CA ILE A 99 15.18 26.98 -10.08
C ILE A 99 13.80 26.50 -10.46
N THR A 100 13.67 25.19 -10.69
CA THR A 100 12.46 24.56 -11.20
C THR A 100 12.04 23.41 -10.28
N VAL A 101 10.73 23.23 -10.12
CA VAL A 101 10.15 22.07 -9.43
C VAL A 101 9.42 21.17 -10.43
N LYS A 102 9.66 19.87 -10.37
CA LYS A 102 8.90 18.86 -11.13
C LYS A 102 8.12 17.95 -10.19
N ASN A 103 6.84 17.76 -10.47
CA ASN A 103 5.91 16.95 -9.69
C ASN A 103 5.85 15.47 -10.11
N LEU A 104 6.46 15.12 -11.25
CA LEU A 104 6.60 13.75 -11.75
C LEU A 104 8.07 13.34 -11.77
N LEU A 105 8.42 12.34 -10.95
CA LEU A 105 9.74 11.73 -10.95
C LEU A 105 9.79 10.57 -11.95
N ASN A 106 10.69 10.64 -12.93
CA ASN A 106 10.95 9.55 -13.87
C ASN A 106 12.24 8.82 -13.47
N VAL A 107 12.10 7.64 -12.87
CA VAL A 107 13.23 6.75 -12.54
C VAL A 107 13.48 5.89 -13.78
N ARG A 108 14.46 6.27 -14.60
CA ARG A 108 14.72 5.66 -15.93
C ARG A 108 15.57 4.38 -15.87
N GLN A 109 15.55 3.69 -14.74
CA GLN A 109 16.31 2.46 -14.49
C GLN A 109 15.64 1.64 -13.40
N ASP A 110 16.20 0.48 -13.11
CA ASP A 110 15.74 -0.38 -12.02
C ASP A 110 16.01 0.24 -10.65
N VAL A 111 15.07 0.04 -9.73
CA VAL A 111 15.27 0.36 -8.31
C VAL A 111 16.05 -0.78 -7.66
N SER A 112 17.32 -0.51 -7.38
CA SER A 112 18.35 -1.48 -7.00
C SER A 112 19.44 -0.82 -6.15
N PHE A 113 20.57 -1.49 -5.91
CA PHE A 113 21.72 -0.91 -5.20
C PHE A 113 22.30 0.36 -5.84
N GLN A 114 22.02 0.61 -7.12
CA GLN A 114 22.46 1.82 -7.81
C GLN A 114 21.56 3.04 -7.53
N THR A 115 20.28 2.82 -7.20
CA THR A 115 19.31 3.89 -6.91
C THR A 115 19.01 4.04 -5.43
N GLY A 116 19.12 2.95 -4.67
CA GLY A 116 18.52 2.82 -3.35
C GLY A 116 16.99 2.79 -3.41
N ASN A 117 16.38 2.80 -2.23
CA ASN A 117 14.97 3.06 -1.99
C ASN A 117 14.63 4.50 -2.39
N ILE A 118 13.45 4.69 -2.95
CA ILE A 118 13.01 5.99 -3.46
C ILE A 118 11.73 6.39 -2.75
N PHE A 119 11.80 7.47 -1.98
CA PHE A 119 10.64 8.19 -1.47
C PHE A 119 10.48 9.50 -2.22
N PHE A 120 9.31 9.71 -2.82
CA PHE A 120 8.99 10.91 -3.57
C PHE A 120 7.65 11.50 -3.13
N VAL A 121 7.59 12.81 -2.89
CA VAL A 121 6.35 13.45 -2.40
C VAL A 121 5.27 13.62 -3.47
N GLY A 122 5.63 13.47 -4.75
CA GLY A 122 4.73 13.57 -5.89
C GLY A 122 4.48 12.23 -6.59
N ASP A 123 4.15 12.30 -7.88
CA ASP A 123 3.90 11.12 -8.70
C ASP A 123 5.21 10.53 -9.24
N MET A 124 5.30 9.20 -9.32
CA MET A 124 6.52 8.52 -9.72
C MET A 124 6.25 7.49 -10.81
N ALA A 125 7.06 7.56 -11.87
CA ALA A 125 7.13 6.58 -12.94
C ALA A 125 8.50 5.89 -12.90
N VAL A 126 8.51 4.60 -12.54
CA VAL A 126 9.67 3.72 -12.60
C VAL A 126 9.63 2.99 -13.93
N HIS A 127 10.56 3.30 -14.83
CA HIS A 127 10.64 2.68 -16.16
C HIS A 127 11.23 1.26 -16.08
N GLY A 128 12.04 0.99 -15.05
CA GLY A 128 12.56 -0.34 -14.76
C GLY A 128 11.71 -1.13 -13.77
N SER A 129 12.34 -2.14 -13.17
CA SER A 129 11.78 -3.00 -12.14
C SER A 129 12.18 -2.53 -10.73
N VAL A 130 11.38 -2.87 -9.73
CA VAL A 130 11.76 -2.74 -8.32
C VAL A 130 12.28 -4.09 -7.84
N ARG A 131 13.58 -4.14 -7.57
CA ARG A 131 14.30 -5.39 -7.27
C ARG A 131 14.11 -5.81 -5.80
N ALA A 132 14.51 -7.04 -5.51
CA ALA A 132 14.31 -7.63 -4.20
C ALA A 132 15.00 -6.82 -3.10
N GLY A 133 14.27 -6.59 -2.00
CA GLY A 133 14.76 -5.79 -0.87
C GLY A 133 14.67 -4.27 -1.06
N PHE A 134 14.30 -3.79 -2.24
CA PHE A 134 14.12 -2.35 -2.50
C PHE A 134 12.66 -1.93 -2.39
N SER A 135 12.48 -0.63 -2.16
CA SER A 135 11.19 -0.02 -1.98
C SER A 135 11.03 1.30 -2.70
N VAL A 136 9.80 1.54 -3.15
CA VAL A 136 9.37 2.80 -3.74
C VAL A 136 8.13 3.30 -3.04
N GLN A 137 8.09 4.59 -2.76
CA GLN A 137 6.94 5.26 -2.15
C GLN A 137 6.69 6.61 -2.81
N GLY A 138 5.43 6.87 -3.18
CA GLY A 138 5.02 8.20 -3.64
C GLY A 138 3.51 8.42 -3.61
N ASN A 139 3.04 9.47 -4.30
CA ASN A 139 1.62 9.78 -4.39
C ASN A 139 0.89 8.78 -5.30
N ASN A 140 1.01 8.93 -6.62
CA ASN A 140 0.72 7.85 -7.55
C ASN A 140 2.03 7.19 -7.99
N VAL A 141 2.04 5.86 -8.12
CA VAL A 141 3.24 5.12 -8.53
C VAL A 141 2.89 4.21 -9.70
N ARG A 142 3.65 4.34 -10.79
CA ARG A 142 3.62 3.42 -11.92
C ARG A 142 4.97 2.75 -12.07
N ILE A 143 4.98 1.42 -12.08
CA ILE A 143 6.16 0.58 -12.33
C ILE A 143 5.94 -0.11 -13.67
N MET A 144 6.75 0.23 -14.67
CA MET A 144 6.65 -0.35 -16.01
C MET A 144 7.27 -1.75 -16.07
N GLY A 145 8.32 -2.00 -15.29
CA GLY A 145 8.89 -3.31 -15.08
C GLY A 145 8.12 -4.16 -14.07
N MET A 146 8.81 -5.12 -13.47
CA MET A 146 8.23 -5.99 -12.44
C MET A 146 8.52 -5.48 -11.04
N LEU A 147 7.71 -5.90 -10.08
CA LEU A 147 8.06 -5.85 -8.67
C LEU A 147 8.44 -7.25 -8.17
N GLU A 148 9.72 -7.46 -7.86
CA GLU A 148 10.30 -8.78 -7.56
C GLU A 148 10.87 -8.81 -6.14
N GLY A 149 10.15 -9.39 -5.18
CA GLY A 149 10.56 -9.37 -3.76
C GLY A 149 10.72 -7.96 -3.17
N GLY A 150 10.13 -6.95 -3.80
CA GLY A 150 10.21 -5.54 -3.41
C GLY A 150 8.96 -5.05 -2.68
N ILE A 151 8.95 -3.75 -2.37
CA ILE A 151 7.81 -3.06 -1.74
C ILE A 151 7.44 -1.82 -2.57
N ALA A 152 6.18 -1.70 -2.97
CA ALA A 152 5.67 -0.46 -3.57
C ALA A 152 4.51 0.09 -2.76
N ARG A 153 4.56 1.38 -2.45
CA ARG A 153 3.52 2.11 -1.72
C ARG A 153 3.09 3.36 -2.46
N ALA A 154 1.79 3.52 -2.66
CA ALA A 154 1.21 4.73 -3.23
C ALA A 154 0.14 5.27 -2.25
N SER A 155 0.15 6.56 -1.94
CA SER A 155 -0.98 7.17 -1.20
C SER A 155 -2.25 7.28 -2.06
N GLY A 156 -2.06 7.38 -3.38
CA GLY A 156 -3.10 7.28 -4.40
C GLY A 156 -3.05 5.92 -5.11
N ASN A 157 -3.03 5.94 -6.43
CA ASN A 157 -3.11 4.73 -7.25
C ASN A 157 -1.74 4.08 -7.47
N LEU A 158 -1.73 2.75 -7.58
CA LEU A 158 -0.54 1.94 -7.87
C LEU A 158 -0.77 1.10 -9.13
N MET A 159 0.14 1.20 -10.09
CA MET A 159 0.10 0.43 -11.34
C MET A 159 1.42 -0.31 -11.54
N VAL A 160 1.35 -1.62 -11.81
CA VAL A 160 2.52 -2.47 -12.07
C VAL A 160 2.33 -3.22 -13.39
N ASP A 161 2.87 -2.65 -14.47
CA ASP A 161 2.66 -3.13 -15.85
C ASP A 161 3.34 -4.49 -16.09
N GLY A 162 4.49 -4.74 -15.45
CA GLY A 162 5.18 -6.03 -15.53
C GLY A 162 4.61 -7.12 -14.62
N GLY A 163 3.72 -6.76 -13.69
CA GLY A 163 3.23 -7.66 -12.64
C GLY A 163 4.16 -7.73 -11.41
N ALA A 164 3.71 -8.44 -10.39
CA ALA A 164 4.42 -8.58 -9.13
C ALA A 164 4.62 -10.04 -8.74
N ARG A 165 5.83 -10.36 -8.29
CA ARG A 165 6.22 -11.69 -7.83
C ARG A 165 7.00 -11.61 -6.52
N GLY A 166 6.71 -12.50 -5.58
CA GLY A 166 7.51 -12.67 -4.37
C GLY A 166 8.93 -13.14 -4.64
N GLY A 167 9.87 -12.76 -3.77
CA GLY A 167 11.26 -13.22 -3.82
C GLY A 167 11.44 -14.61 -3.21
N ALA A 168 12.70 -15.05 -3.09
CA ALA A 168 13.03 -16.30 -2.41
C ALA A 168 12.62 -16.23 -0.92
N GLY A 169 11.51 -16.88 -0.57
CA GLY A 169 11.01 -17.01 0.80
C GLY A 169 10.22 -15.80 1.35
N GLN A 170 9.96 -14.76 0.54
CA GLN A 170 9.20 -13.60 1.01
C GLN A 170 8.18 -13.11 -0.03
N HIS A 171 7.02 -12.70 0.47
CA HIS A 171 6.01 -12.06 -0.37
C HIS A 171 6.46 -10.65 -0.77
N SER A 172 6.24 -10.32 -2.03
CA SER A 172 6.24 -8.93 -2.48
C SER A 172 5.10 -8.17 -1.82
N LYS A 173 5.26 -6.87 -1.58
CA LYS A 173 4.23 -6.05 -0.92
C LYS A 173 3.81 -4.88 -1.81
N LEU A 174 2.51 -4.82 -2.10
CA LEU A 174 1.90 -3.70 -2.78
C LEU A 174 0.88 -3.04 -1.85
N ASP A 175 0.93 -1.72 -1.68
CA ASP A 175 0.00 -0.96 -0.84
C ASP A 175 -0.45 0.31 -1.57
N ALA A 176 -1.73 0.37 -1.94
CA ALA A 176 -2.34 1.49 -2.65
C ALA A 176 -3.44 2.14 -1.79
N GLY A 177 -3.33 3.45 -1.57
CA GLY A 177 -4.38 4.23 -0.92
C GLY A 177 -5.57 4.53 -1.83
N GLY A 178 -5.45 4.30 -3.14
CA GLY A 178 -6.50 4.31 -4.16
C GLY A 178 -6.69 2.92 -4.78
N ASN A 179 -6.72 2.85 -6.10
CA ASN A 179 -6.84 1.61 -6.88
C ASN A 179 -5.48 0.95 -7.14
N LEU A 180 -5.49 -0.37 -7.35
CA LEU A 180 -4.31 -1.16 -7.73
C LEU A 180 -4.56 -1.89 -9.05
N LEU A 181 -3.72 -1.63 -10.06
CA LEU A 181 -3.69 -2.39 -11.32
C LEU A 181 -2.37 -3.16 -11.42
N ALA A 182 -2.45 -4.47 -11.69
CA ALA A 182 -1.26 -5.29 -11.92
C ALA A 182 -1.49 -6.29 -13.06
N GLN A 183 -0.43 -6.61 -13.80
CA GLN A 183 -0.51 -7.60 -14.87
C GLN A 183 -0.75 -9.02 -14.33
N PHE A 184 -0.08 -9.39 -13.24
CA PHE A 184 -0.29 -10.61 -12.47
C PHE A 184 0.22 -10.41 -11.04
N LEU A 185 -0.23 -11.25 -10.11
CA LEU A 185 0.25 -11.35 -8.74
C LEU A 185 0.67 -12.80 -8.47
N GLU A 186 1.89 -13.03 -8.03
CA GLU A 186 2.38 -14.36 -7.64
C GLU A 186 3.18 -14.30 -6.34
N LYS A 187 2.72 -14.94 -5.25
CA LYS A 187 3.37 -14.80 -3.93
C LYS A 187 3.46 -13.33 -3.49
N VAL A 188 2.34 -12.62 -3.57
CA VAL A 188 2.24 -11.19 -3.23
C VAL A 188 1.27 -11.00 -2.06
N GLU A 189 1.56 -10.02 -1.20
CA GLU A 189 0.58 -9.41 -0.31
C GLU A 189 0.19 -8.05 -0.90
N ALA A 190 -1.03 -7.94 -1.44
CA ALA A 190 -1.50 -6.74 -2.13
C ALA A 190 -2.65 -6.09 -1.38
N ARG A 191 -2.58 -4.77 -1.20
CA ARG A 191 -3.64 -3.98 -0.55
C ARG A 191 -4.01 -2.78 -1.40
N SER A 192 -5.32 -2.53 -1.45
CA SER A 192 -5.93 -1.41 -2.15
C SER A 192 -7.10 -0.92 -1.32
N ARG A 193 -7.22 0.39 -1.08
CA ARG A 193 -8.45 0.95 -0.48
C ARG A 193 -9.59 1.04 -1.50
N GLY A 194 -9.27 1.04 -2.79
CA GLY A 194 -10.24 1.00 -3.88
C GLY A 194 -10.31 -0.36 -4.56
N THR A 195 -10.64 -0.34 -5.84
CA THR A 195 -10.74 -1.53 -6.70
C THR A 195 -9.36 -2.05 -7.06
N MET A 196 -9.23 -3.38 -7.09
CA MET A 196 -8.04 -4.07 -7.56
C MET A 196 -8.32 -4.84 -8.84
N VAL A 197 -7.47 -4.64 -9.85
CA VAL A 197 -7.58 -5.29 -11.15
C VAL A 197 -6.29 -6.04 -11.45
N VAL A 198 -6.43 -7.33 -11.76
CA VAL A 198 -5.35 -8.22 -12.16
C VAL A 198 -5.66 -8.75 -13.56
N GLU A 199 -4.87 -8.33 -14.55
CA GLU A 199 -5.14 -8.57 -15.97
C GLU A 199 -4.91 -10.03 -16.41
N LYS A 200 -4.08 -10.78 -15.68
CA LYS A 200 -3.89 -12.23 -15.89
C LYS A 200 -4.23 -12.97 -14.61
N SER A 201 -3.22 -13.44 -13.88
CA SER A 201 -3.39 -14.40 -12.80
C SER A 201 -3.08 -13.82 -11.42
N CYS A 202 -3.82 -14.27 -10.41
CA CYS A 202 -3.57 -14.01 -8.99
C CYS A 202 -3.29 -15.34 -8.28
N LEU A 203 -2.01 -15.66 -8.05
CA LEU A 203 -1.56 -16.97 -7.60
C LEU A 203 -0.83 -16.85 -6.26
N TYR A 204 -1.09 -17.77 -5.33
CA TYR A 204 -0.35 -17.84 -4.06
C TYR A 204 -0.30 -16.51 -3.29
N SER A 205 -1.33 -15.68 -3.44
CA SER A 205 -1.31 -14.28 -3.00
C SER A 205 -2.42 -14.00 -2.00
N THR A 206 -2.14 -13.06 -1.11
CA THR A 206 -3.13 -12.55 -0.16
C THR A 206 -3.51 -11.14 -0.57
N VAL A 207 -4.79 -10.95 -0.87
CA VAL A 207 -5.32 -9.73 -1.46
C VAL A 207 -6.35 -9.11 -0.53
N TYR A 208 -6.27 -7.79 -0.37
CA TYR A 208 -7.19 -6.98 0.41
C TYR A 208 -7.66 -5.79 -0.45
N ALA A 209 -8.85 -5.88 -1.03
CA ALA A 209 -9.45 -4.86 -1.89
C ALA A 209 -10.63 -4.17 -1.16
N GLY A 210 -10.48 -2.88 -0.85
CA GLY A 210 -11.54 -2.07 -0.23
C GLY A 210 -12.72 -1.76 -1.16
N GLY A 211 -12.61 -2.08 -2.45
CA GLY A 211 -13.71 -2.11 -3.41
C GLY A 211 -13.90 -3.49 -4.03
N ASN A 212 -13.95 -3.55 -5.36
CA ASN A 212 -14.07 -4.79 -6.11
C ASN A 212 -12.70 -5.44 -6.36
N MET A 213 -12.68 -6.76 -6.55
CA MET A 213 -11.53 -7.49 -7.06
C MET A 213 -11.85 -8.09 -8.43
N ILE A 214 -11.06 -7.77 -9.44
CA ILE A 214 -11.21 -8.34 -10.79
C ILE A 214 -9.93 -9.11 -11.14
N VAL A 215 -10.05 -10.40 -11.39
CA VAL A 215 -9.01 -11.24 -11.97
C VAL A 215 -9.50 -11.70 -13.34
N ARG A 216 -8.90 -11.21 -14.43
CA ARG A 216 -9.45 -11.49 -15.77
C ARG A 216 -9.20 -12.90 -16.28
N ASP A 217 -8.17 -13.58 -15.78
CA ASP A 217 -7.88 -14.97 -16.13
C ASP A 217 -8.14 -15.86 -14.91
N LYS A 218 -7.09 -16.25 -14.18
CA LYS A 218 -7.19 -17.31 -13.16
C LYS A 218 -6.71 -16.91 -11.77
N THR A 219 -7.30 -17.50 -10.75
CA THR A 219 -6.86 -17.32 -9.36
C THR A 219 -6.92 -18.61 -8.55
N TYR A 220 -5.86 -18.91 -7.80
CA TYR A 220 -5.82 -20.02 -6.85
C TYR A 220 -4.66 -19.91 -5.85
N GLY A 221 -4.74 -20.68 -4.77
CA GLY A 221 -3.67 -20.86 -3.80
C GLY A 221 -3.48 -19.72 -2.82
N GLY A 222 -4.49 -18.89 -2.63
CA GLY A 222 -4.39 -17.68 -1.81
C GLY A 222 -5.72 -17.28 -1.19
N VAL A 223 -5.73 -16.07 -0.66
CA VAL A 223 -6.89 -15.49 0.01
C VAL A 223 -7.24 -14.16 -0.66
N ILE A 224 -8.47 -14.04 -1.11
CA ILE A 224 -9.02 -12.79 -1.66
C ILE A 224 -10.02 -12.25 -0.65
N ASN A 225 -9.76 -11.06 -0.11
CA ASN A 225 -10.71 -10.29 0.66
C ASN A 225 -11.14 -9.09 -0.17
N ALA A 226 -12.41 -9.00 -0.50
CA ALA A 226 -13.00 -7.86 -1.19
C ALA A 226 -14.16 -7.31 -0.35
N TYR A 227 -14.22 -5.99 -0.20
CA TYR A 227 -15.40 -5.37 0.38
C TYR A 227 -16.61 -5.56 -0.56
N GLY A 228 -16.42 -5.29 -1.85
CA GLY A 228 -17.46 -5.45 -2.87
C GLY A 228 -17.45 -6.82 -3.56
N CYS A 229 -17.65 -6.80 -4.87
CA CYS A 229 -17.76 -8.00 -5.70
C CYS A 229 -16.38 -8.53 -6.14
N VAL A 230 -16.35 -9.83 -6.42
CA VAL A 230 -15.20 -10.51 -7.00
C VAL A 230 -15.57 -11.05 -8.38
N TYR A 231 -14.76 -10.77 -9.39
CA TYR A 231 -14.89 -11.34 -10.72
C TYR A 231 -13.65 -12.16 -11.06
N VAL A 232 -13.84 -13.38 -11.54
CA VAL A 232 -12.77 -14.29 -12.01
C VAL A 232 -13.11 -14.78 -13.41
N GLY A 233 -12.33 -14.44 -14.42
CA GLY A 233 -12.74 -14.66 -15.80
C GLY A 233 -12.75 -16.13 -16.24
N THR A 234 -11.64 -16.86 -16.08
CA THR A 234 -11.47 -18.19 -16.70
C THR A 234 -11.41 -19.33 -15.70
N GLN A 235 -10.80 -19.11 -14.52
CA GLN A 235 -10.58 -20.20 -13.57
C GLN A 235 -10.46 -19.72 -12.12
N LEU A 236 -11.30 -20.28 -11.25
CA LEU A 236 -11.23 -20.13 -9.80
C LEU A 236 -10.89 -21.47 -9.14
N GLY A 237 -9.81 -21.50 -8.36
CA GLY A 237 -9.26 -22.75 -7.82
C GLY A 237 -8.44 -23.52 -8.87
N ASN A 238 -8.05 -24.76 -8.56
CA ASN A 238 -7.32 -25.60 -9.52
C ASN A 238 -7.56 -27.10 -9.30
N LYS A 239 -7.15 -27.92 -10.28
CA LYS A 239 -7.25 -29.40 -10.24
C LYS A 239 -6.57 -30.05 -9.05
N ALA A 240 -5.55 -29.40 -8.50
CA ALA A 240 -4.82 -29.90 -7.33
C ALA A 240 -5.48 -29.51 -6.00
N SER A 241 -6.65 -28.86 -6.04
CA SER A 241 -7.39 -28.36 -4.87
C SER A 241 -6.51 -27.57 -3.91
N VAL A 242 -5.64 -26.73 -4.46
CA VAL A 242 -4.81 -25.83 -3.66
C VAL A 242 -5.75 -24.87 -2.93
N PRO A 243 -5.64 -24.73 -1.59
CA PRO A 243 -6.55 -23.93 -0.79
C PRO A 243 -6.74 -22.52 -1.37
N THR A 244 -7.98 -22.19 -1.70
CA THR A 244 -8.35 -20.92 -2.33
C THR A 244 -9.56 -20.39 -1.61
N ARG A 245 -9.43 -19.22 -0.97
CA ARG A 245 -10.49 -18.62 -0.15
C ARG A 245 -10.89 -17.27 -0.69
N VAL A 246 -12.19 -17.03 -0.80
CA VAL A 246 -12.76 -15.76 -1.25
C VAL A 246 -13.74 -15.25 -0.20
N TYR A 247 -13.41 -14.11 0.41
CA TYR A 247 -14.21 -13.42 1.40
C TYR A 247 -14.77 -12.13 0.78
N LEU A 248 -16.10 -11.98 0.85
CA LEU A 248 -16.83 -10.81 0.34
C LEU A 248 -17.60 -10.11 1.47
N GLY A 249 -17.81 -8.81 1.32
CA GLY A 249 -18.72 -8.02 2.16
C GLY A 249 -18.11 -7.47 3.45
N TYR A 250 -16.87 -7.82 3.77
CA TYR A 250 -16.17 -7.26 4.93
C TYR A 250 -15.12 -6.26 4.48
N ASP A 251 -15.02 -5.14 5.20
CA ASP A 251 -13.92 -4.22 5.01
C ASP A 251 -12.59 -4.95 5.33
N PRO A 252 -11.70 -5.15 4.34
CA PRO A 252 -10.47 -5.91 4.54
C PRO A 252 -9.55 -5.28 5.61
N MET A 253 -9.63 -3.96 5.79
CA MET A 253 -8.85 -3.25 6.79
C MET A 253 -9.34 -3.56 8.21
N SER A 254 -10.66 -3.58 8.40
CA SER A 254 -11.32 -3.98 9.65
C SER A 254 -11.09 -5.46 9.97
N LEU A 255 -11.21 -6.36 8.99
CA LEU A 255 -10.87 -7.79 9.15
C LEU A 255 -9.44 -7.98 9.65
N ARG A 256 -8.49 -7.28 9.03
CA ARG A 256 -7.09 -7.36 9.45
C ARG A 256 -6.83 -6.75 10.82
N GLN A 257 -7.54 -5.67 11.16
CA GLN A 257 -7.49 -5.12 12.52
C GLN A 257 -8.01 -6.13 13.54
N LEU A 258 -9.10 -6.84 13.22
CA LEU A 258 -9.62 -7.94 14.03
C LEU A 258 -8.60 -9.06 14.18
N GLU A 259 -8.04 -9.58 13.08
CA GLU A 259 -7.00 -10.62 13.11
C GLU A 259 -5.81 -10.23 14.00
N LYS A 260 -5.34 -8.97 13.89
CA LYS A 260 -4.27 -8.46 14.76
C LYS A 260 -4.68 -8.41 16.22
N ILE A 261 -5.89 -7.92 16.51
CA ILE A 261 -6.41 -7.85 17.88
C ILE A 261 -6.55 -9.27 18.44
N ASP A 262 -7.07 -10.22 17.68
CA ASP A 262 -7.22 -11.62 18.08
C ASP A 262 -5.87 -12.30 18.34
N GLN A 263 -4.86 -12.07 17.49
CA GLN A 263 -3.49 -12.54 17.74
C GLN A 263 -2.90 -11.97 19.03
N ILE A 264 -3.13 -10.68 19.31
CA ILE A 264 -2.70 -10.03 20.55
C ILE A 264 -3.43 -10.63 21.76
N ILE A 265 -4.76 -10.83 21.66
CA ILE A 265 -5.58 -11.43 22.71
C ILE A 265 -5.10 -12.85 23.02
N THR A 266 -4.87 -13.69 22.00
CA THR A 266 -4.41 -15.07 22.19
C THR A 266 -3.04 -15.10 22.88
N ARG A 267 -2.10 -14.24 22.45
CA ARG A 267 -0.77 -14.13 23.09
C ARG A 267 -0.86 -13.64 24.53
N GLN A 268 -1.68 -12.61 24.81
CA GLN A 268 -1.91 -12.12 26.16
C GLN A 268 -2.59 -13.17 27.04
N SER A 269 -3.56 -13.92 26.51
CA SER A 269 -4.21 -15.03 27.20
C SER A 269 -3.20 -16.07 27.69
N GLN A 270 -2.27 -16.49 26.83
CA GLN A 270 -1.20 -17.43 27.21
C GLN A 270 -0.30 -16.86 28.32
N ALA A 271 0.11 -15.59 28.19
CA ALA A 271 0.94 -14.93 29.19
C ALA A 271 0.23 -14.76 30.54
N ILE A 272 -1.07 -14.41 30.54
CA ILE A 272 -1.91 -14.33 31.74
C ILE A 272 -2.02 -15.70 32.41
N THR A 273 -2.20 -16.78 31.65
CA THR A 273 -2.26 -18.14 32.21
C THR A 273 -0.95 -18.52 32.91
N HIS A 274 0.20 -18.25 32.27
CA HIS A 274 1.51 -18.48 32.89
C HIS A 274 1.73 -17.64 34.15
N LEU A 275 1.44 -16.34 34.10
CA LEU A 275 1.61 -15.45 35.26
C LEU A 275 0.63 -15.78 36.39
N ALA A 276 -0.59 -16.20 36.09
CA ALA A 276 -1.56 -16.64 37.09
C ALA A 276 -1.10 -17.91 37.82
N ALA A 277 -0.46 -18.84 37.10
CA ALA A 277 0.12 -20.04 37.71
C ALA A 277 1.27 -19.72 38.68
N ILE A 278 2.06 -18.67 38.41
CA ILE A 278 3.17 -18.22 39.26
C ILE A 278 2.66 -17.36 40.44
N ALA A 279 1.67 -16.50 40.21
CA ALA A 279 1.16 -15.56 41.20
C ALA A 279 0.17 -16.21 42.20
N GLY A 280 -0.43 -17.35 41.88
CA GLY A 280 -1.42 -18.01 42.73
C GLY A 280 -2.73 -17.20 42.91
N HIS A 281 -3.51 -17.53 43.94
CA HIS A 281 -4.75 -16.81 44.31
C HIS A 281 -4.49 -15.70 45.34
N LEU A 282 -3.51 -14.84 45.06
CA LEU A 282 -3.19 -13.70 45.92
C LEU A 282 -3.99 -12.46 45.49
N PRO A 283 -4.43 -11.60 46.43
CA PRO A 283 -5.09 -10.34 46.10
C PRO A 283 -4.15 -9.39 45.34
N PRO A 284 -4.70 -8.41 44.57
CA PRO A 284 -3.93 -7.58 43.64
C PRO A 284 -2.77 -6.83 44.30
N ASP A 285 -2.95 -6.42 45.56
CA ASP A 285 -1.96 -5.63 46.31
C ASP A 285 -0.90 -6.49 47.02
N ALA A 286 -0.97 -7.82 46.90
CA ALA A 286 -0.11 -8.73 47.63
C ALA A 286 1.34 -8.78 47.11
N ASN A 287 1.55 -8.56 45.80
CA ASN A 287 2.88 -8.55 45.19
C ASN A 287 2.86 -7.89 43.79
N GLN A 288 4.03 -7.45 43.32
CA GLN A 288 4.23 -6.89 41.97
C GLN A 288 3.69 -7.79 40.86
N ASN A 289 3.78 -9.11 41.03
CA ASN A 289 3.24 -10.08 40.06
C ASN A 289 1.70 -10.09 40.01
N ALA A 290 1.02 -9.87 41.15
CA ALA A 290 -0.44 -9.79 41.21
C ALA A 290 -0.97 -8.48 40.60
N GLN A 291 -0.27 -7.36 40.84
CA GLN A 291 -0.56 -6.07 40.18
C GLN A 291 -0.39 -6.17 38.66
N LYS A 292 0.74 -6.71 38.20
CA LYS A 292 1.02 -6.93 36.77
C LYS A 292 0.00 -7.86 36.11
N LEU A 293 -0.44 -8.91 36.82
CA LEU A 293 -1.49 -9.81 36.34
C LEU A 293 -2.83 -9.08 36.17
N GLN A 294 -3.19 -8.21 37.11
CA GLN A 294 -4.43 -7.42 37.05
C GLN A 294 -4.38 -6.39 35.91
N GLU A 295 -3.26 -5.70 35.72
CA GLU A 295 -3.05 -4.79 34.59
C GLU A 295 -3.16 -5.51 33.23
N MET A 296 -2.57 -6.70 33.10
CA MET A 296 -2.70 -7.48 31.86
C MET A 296 -4.14 -7.94 31.63
N ARG A 297 -4.89 -8.28 32.68
CA ARG A 297 -6.32 -8.63 32.59
C ARG A 297 -7.17 -7.45 32.14
N THR A 298 -6.93 -6.24 32.69
CA THR A 298 -7.67 -5.03 32.28
C THR A 298 -7.35 -4.64 30.84
N GLN A 299 -6.09 -4.67 30.43
CA GLN A 299 -5.68 -4.46 29.03
C GLN A 299 -6.35 -5.45 28.08
N ARG A 300 -6.38 -6.74 28.43
CA ARG A 300 -7.08 -7.77 27.64
C ARG A 300 -8.58 -7.49 27.53
N ALA A 301 -9.22 -7.07 28.62
CA ALA A 301 -10.65 -6.72 28.60
C ALA A 301 -10.94 -5.53 27.68
N LEU A 302 -10.08 -4.51 27.65
CA LEU A 302 -10.17 -3.39 26.71
C LEU A 302 -10.02 -3.84 25.25
N LEU A 303 -9.08 -4.75 24.97
CA LEU A 303 -8.91 -5.32 23.62
C LEU A 303 -10.12 -6.14 23.17
N ILE A 304 -10.72 -6.96 24.05
CA ILE A 304 -11.95 -7.69 23.75
C ILE A 304 -13.09 -6.70 23.45
N LYS A 305 -13.26 -5.66 24.27
CA LYS A 305 -14.29 -4.63 24.03
C LYS A 305 -14.08 -3.93 22.67
N ARG A 306 -12.83 -3.63 22.31
CA ARG A 306 -12.49 -3.04 21.00
C ARG A 306 -12.74 -4.01 19.85
N ARG A 307 -12.44 -5.30 20.03
CA ARG A 307 -12.78 -6.37 19.08
C ARG A 307 -14.28 -6.39 18.83
N ASP A 308 -15.08 -6.41 19.88
CA ASP A 308 -16.54 -6.46 19.79
C ASP A 308 -17.12 -5.20 19.11
N GLN A 309 -16.57 -4.02 19.38
CA GLN A 309 -16.95 -2.79 18.69
C GLN A 309 -16.61 -2.80 17.19
N LEU A 310 -15.48 -3.38 16.80
CA LEU A 310 -15.12 -3.56 15.38
C LEU A 310 -16.07 -4.57 14.72
N TRP A 311 -16.35 -5.68 15.40
CA TRP A 311 -17.27 -6.71 14.94
C TRP A 311 -18.69 -6.16 14.70
N ASN A 312 -19.20 -5.35 15.65
CA ASN A 312 -20.51 -4.73 15.53
C ASN A 312 -20.58 -3.71 14.39
N ARG A 313 -19.48 -3.02 14.06
CA ARG A 313 -19.44 -2.12 12.90
C ARG A 313 -19.51 -2.87 11.58
N LEU A 314 -18.86 -4.04 11.49
CA LEU A 314 -18.99 -4.93 10.33
C LEU A 314 -20.41 -5.49 10.17
N TYR A 315 -21.22 -5.47 11.23
CA TYR A 315 -22.58 -6.00 11.23
C TYR A 315 -23.61 -5.07 10.57
N LEU A 316 -23.34 -3.75 10.52
CA LEU A 316 -24.29 -2.77 9.97
C LEU A 316 -24.36 -2.76 8.43
N ASP A 317 -23.51 -3.52 7.75
CA ASP A 317 -23.42 -3.60 6.28
C ASP A 317 -24.19 -4.78 5.66
N GLU A 318 -25.03 -5.50 6.40
CA GLU A 318 -25.74 -6.70 5.88
C GLU A 318 -26.52 -6.44 4.58
N ASN A 319 -27.13 -5.26 4.42
CA ASN A 319 -27.81 -4.89 3.17
C ASN A 319 -26.84 -4.78 1.99
N TYR A 320 -25.66 -4.23 2.21
CA TYR A 320 -24.61 -4.15 1.19
C TYR A 320 -24.04 -5.55 0.86
N MET A 321 -23.90 -6.42 1.87
CA MET A 321 -23.46 -7.80 1.65
C MET A 321 -24.40 -8.60 0.73
N ARG A 322 -25.70 -8.26 0.72
CA ARG A 322 -26.68 -8.86 -0.21
C ARG A 322 -26.48 -8.43 -1.66
N GLU A 323 -25.72 -7.37 -1.92
CA GLU A 323 -25.34 -6.92 -3.27
C GLU A 323 -24.01 -7.55 -3.73
N CYS A 324 -23.19 -8.05 -2.81
CA CYS A 324 -21.93 -8.70 -3.15
C CYS A 324 -22.13 -9.97 -3.96
N ARG A 325 -21.35 -10.12 -5.03
CA ARG A 325 -21.35 -11.28 -5.91
C ARG A 325 -19.93 -11.74 -6.15
N LEU A 326 -19.74 -13.06 -6.16
CA LEU A 326 -18.57 -13.69 -6.77
C LEU A 326 -19.00 -14.27 -8.12
N LEU A 327 -18.49 -13.72 -9.21
CA LEU A 327 -18.81 -14.17 -10.57
C LEU A 327 -17.62 -14.91 -11.18
N CYS A 328 -17.88 -16.11 -11.69
CA CYS A 328 -16.93 -16.86 -12.48
C CYS A 328 -17.60 -17.42 -13.76
N PRO A 329 -17.53 -16.69 -14.90
CA PRO A 329 -17.98 -17.24 -16.17
C PRO A 329 -17.18 -18.48 -16.63
N GLY A 330 -15.94 -18.64 -16.15
CA GLY A 330 -15.12 -19.82 -16.38
C GLY A 330 -15.37 -20.96 -15.40
N LEU A 331 -14.33 -21.77 -15.15
CA LEU A 331 -14.41 -22.99 -14.35
C LEU A 331 -14.04 -22.75 -12.88
N VAL A 332 -14.92 -23.18 -11.96
CA VAL A 332 -14.69 -23.21 -10.52
C VAL A 332 -14.36 -24.65 -10.10
N TYR A 333 -13.23 -24.83 -9.43
CA TYR A 333 -12.76 -26.15 -8.99
C TYR A 333 -13.18 -26.49 -7.54
N PRO A 334 -13.28 -27.79 -7.21
CA PRO A 334 -13.50 -28.25 -5.83
C PRO A 334 -12.42 -27.76 -4.86
N GLY A 335 -12.83 -27.47 -3.63
CA GLY A 335 -11.98 -26.97 -2.54
C GLY A 335 -11.86 -25.44 -2.49
N VAL A 336 -12.55 -24.71 -3.37
CA VAL A 336 -12.73 -23.27 -3.25
C VAL A 336 -13.70 -23.00 -2.10
N GLU A 337 -13.26 -22.17 -1.15
CA GLU A 337 -14.05 -21.74 0.00
C GLU A 337 -14.52 -20.31 -0.24
N ILE A 338 -15.83 -20.09 -0.10
CA ILE A 338 -16.49 -18.82 -0.36
C ILE A 338 -17.21 -18.40 0.90
N ALA A 339 -16.98 -17.16 1.33
CA ALA A 339 -17.72 -16.56 2.43
C ALA A 339 -18.24 -15.18 2.02
N ILE A 340 -19.52 -14.95 2.26
CA ILE A 340 -20.19 -13.66 2.07
C ILE A 340 -20.83 -13.31 3.40
N GLY A 341 -20.25 -12.34 4.11
CA GLY A 341 -20.65 -12.11 5.49
C GLY A 341 -20.43 -13.37 6.34
N ARG A 342 -21.46 -13.81 7.08
CA ARG A 342 -21.37 -15.01 7.95
C ARG A 342 -21.63 -16.31 7.22
N ALA A 343 -22.21 -16.23 6.02
CA ALA A 343 -22.51 -17.39 5.22
C ALA A 343 -21.23 -17.97 4.62
N PHE A 344 -21.13 -19.29 4.59
CA PHE A 344 -19.97 -20.01 4.09
C PHE A 344 -20.42 -21.14 3.17
N HIS A 345 -19.65 -21.36 2.11
CA HIS A 345 -19.87 -22.44 1.17
C HIS A 345 -18.54 -22.96 0.63
N THR A 346 -18.40 -24.28 0.59
CA THR A 346 -17.26 -24.95 -0.03
C THR A 346 -17.73 -25.63 -1.30
N VAL A 347 -17.03 -25.34 -2.39
CA VAL A 347 -17.26 -25.97 -3.68
C VAL A 347 -16.81 -27.43 -3.64
N ASP A 348 -17.72 -28.34 -3.97
CA ASP A 348 -17.55 -29.79 -3.88
C ASP A 348 -17.30 -30.47 -5.24
N ALA A 349 -17.79 -29.88 -6.32
CA ALA A 349 -17.64 -30.34 -7.70
C ALA A 349 -17.13 -29.22 -8.62
N CYS A 350 -16.81 -29.57 -9.87
CA CYS A 350 -16.49 -28.58 -10.88
C CYS A 350 -17.77 -27.90 -11.38
N TYR A 351 -17.79 -26.56 -11.42
CA TYR A 351 -18.90 -25.78 -11.96
C TYR A 351 -18.40 -24.78 -12.99
N GLU A 352 -19.21 -24.46 -13.99
CA GLU A 352 -18.91 -23.47 -15.02
C GLU A 352 -20.02 -22.43 -15.09
N GLN A 353 -19.67 -21.19 -15.45
CA GLN A 353 -20.63 -20.10 -15.61
C GLN A 353 -21.50 -19.90 -14.37
N VAL A 354 -20.88 -19.74 -13.20
CA VAL A 354 -21.60 -19.63 -11.92
C VAL A 354 -21.32 -18.31 -11.22
N ALA A 355 -22.35 -17.79 -10.57
CA ALA A 355 -22.28 -16.70 -9.62
C ALA A 355 -22.65 -17.24 -8.23
N PHE A 356 -21.98 -16.71 -7.21
CA PHE A 356 -22.30 -16.96 -5.82
C PHE A 356 -22.79 -15.67 -5.18
N ARG A 357 -23.87 -15.76 -4.41
CA ARG A 357 -24.48 -14.63 -3.71
C ARG A 357 -25.03 -15.02 -2.36
N LEU A 358 -25.28 -14.03 -1.52
CA LEU A 358 -26.01 -14.24 -0.27
C LEU A 358 -27.52 -14.40 -0.57
N GLY A 359 -28.15 -15.45 -0.02
CA GLY A 359 -29.59 -15.69 -0.07
C GLY A 359 -30.02 -16.45 1.18
N ASP A 360 -31.03 -15.96 1.89
CA ASP A 360 -31.56 -16.55 3.13
C ASP A 360 -30.46 -16.93 4.15
N ASP A 361 -29.46 -16.05 4.32
CA ASP A 361 -28.28 -16.21 5.18
C ASP A 361 -27.33 -17.36 4.81
N GLU A 362 -27.49 -17.93 3.61
CA GLU A 362 -26.59 -18.91 3.02
C GLU A 362 -25.95 -18.38 1.72
N VAL A 363 -24.83 -18.98 1.31
CA VAL A 363 -24.24 -18.68 -0.01
C VAL A 363 -24.90 -19.58 -1.03
N VAL A 364 -25.67 -18.97 -1.92
CA VAL A 364 -26.40 -19.65 -3.00
C VAL A 364 -25.60 -19.52 -4.30
N MET A 365 -25.47 -20.63 -5.01
CA MET A 365 -24.89 -20.69 -6.35
C MET A 365 -25.99 -20.59 -7.41
N GLU A 366 -25.80 -19.74 -8.42
CA GLU A 366 -26.72 -19.55 -9.54
C GLU A 366 -25.95 -19.48 -10.88
N PRO A 367 -26.53 -19.93 -12.00
CA PRO A 367 -25.89 -19.82 -13.30
C PRO A 367 -25.84 -18.36 -13.80
N ILE A 368 -24.73 -17.97 -14.43
CA ILE A 368 -24.54 -16.67 -15.08
C ILE A 368 -25.23 -16.72 -16.44
N GLY A 369 -26.53 -16.40 -16.46
CA GLY A 369 -27.34 -16.37 -17.66
C GLY A 369 -28.68 -17.04 -17.43
N GLY A 370 -29.72 -16.24 -17.20
CA GLY A 370 -31.09 -16.74 -17.15
C GLY A 370 -31.58 -17.07 -18.56
N GLN A 371 -31.90 -18.33 -18.80
CA GLN A 371 -33.30 -18.63 -19.12
C GLN A 371 -33.75 -19.82 -18.27
N CYS A 372 -34.65 -19.50 -17.35
CA CYS A 372 -35.61 -20.45 -16.81
C CYS A 372 -36.38 -21.04 -17.99
N CYS A 373 -36.12 -22.31 -18.33
CA CYS A 373 -36.89 -23.09 -19.28
C CYS A 373 -37.07 -24.52 -18.75
N SER A 374 -37.86 -24.66 -17.70
CA SER A 374 -38.67 -25.87 -17.50
C SER A 374 -39.81 -25.54 -16.53
N GLY A 375 -40.73 -24.73 -17.03
CA GLY A 375 -41.97 -24.40 -16.34
C GLY A 375 -43.00 -23.93 -17.34
N LEU A 376 -43.28 -24.72 -18.38
CA LEU A 376 -44.54 -24.74 -19.14
C LEU A 376 -44.48 -25.80 -20.26
N MET A 377 -45.36 -26.80 -20.10
CA MET A 377 -45.98 -27.63 -21.13
C MET A 377 -45.17 -28.77 -21.78
N LYS A 378 -45.63 -29.98 -21.42
CA LYS A 378 -45.77 -31.22 -22.22
C LYS A 378 -44.52 -32.06 -22.49
#